data_AF-A0A544VQL0-F1
#
_entry.id   AF-A0A544VQL0-F1
#
_cell.length_a   1.000
_cell.length_b   1.000
_cell.length_c   1.000
_cell.angle_alpha   90.00
_cell.angle_beta   90.00
_cell.angle_gamma   90.00
#
_symmetry.space_group_name_H-M   'P 1'
#
loop_
_entity.id
_entity.type
_entity.pdbx_description
1 polymer ?
#
loop_
_entity_poly.entity_id
_entity_poly.type
_entity_poly.pdbx_seq_one_letter_code
_entity_poly.pdbx_strand_id
1 'polypeptide(L)' 'MPAPHKGDRLAHTIRPPREVSDALRDEAASHGLSLSQYVADLLAIHVGRPDLARDLGRPEEGRLPLAM' A
#
# COMPACT_ATOMS: atom_id res chain seq x y z
N MET A 1 12.79 16.97 6.60
CA MET A 1 13.70 15.83 6.39
C MET A 1 13.00 14.83 5.48
N PRO A 2 13.63 14.24 4.45
CA PRO A 2 12.98 13.19 3.68
C PRO A 2 12.68 12.03 4.62
N ALA A 3 11.42 11.59 4.66
CA ALA A 3 11.03 10.44 5.45
C ALA A 3 11.85 9.23 4.96
N PRO A 4 12.36 8.37 5.87
CA PRO A 4 13.00 7.14 5.45
C PRO A 4 12.02 6.37 4.56
N HIS A 5 12.42 6.12 3.31
CA HIS A 5 11.64 5.33 2.39
C HIS A 5 11.30 3.99 3.07
N LYS A 6 10.08 3.47 2.84
CA LYS A 6 9.58 2.24 3.45
C LYS A 6 10.30 0.99 2.91
N GLY A 7 11.62 0.92 3.06
CA GLY A 7 12.51 -0.06 2.45
C GLY A 7 13.06 0.38 1.09
N ASP A 8 13.68 -0.58 0.39
CA ASP A 8 14.22 -0.41 -0.96
C ASP A 8 13.08 -0.26 -1.97
N ARG A 9 12.69 0.99 -2.25
CA ARG A 9 11.56 1.34 -3.13
C ARG A 9 11.96 2.44 -4.10
N LEU A 10 11.54 2.29 -5.34
CA LEU A 10 11.66 3.32 -6.37
C LEU A 10 10.35 4.12 -6.46
N ALA A 11 10.47 5.42 -6.75
CA ALA A 11 9.32 6.28 -6.99
C ALA A 11 8.81 6.08 -8.42
N HIS A 12 7.55 5.66 -8.55
CA HIS A 12 6.84 5.60 -9.83
C HIS A 12 5.77 6.69 -9.88
N THR A 13 5.86 7.56 -10.89
CA THR A 13 4.77 8.50 -11.19
C THR A 13 3.87 7.88 -12.23
N ILE A 14 2.61 7.63 -11.85
CA ILE A 14 1.56 7.19 -12.78
C ILE A 14 0.48 8.26 -12.91
N ARG A 15 -0.23 8.25 -14.05
CA ARG A 15 -1.32 9.19 -14.37
C ARG A 15 -2.55 8.40 -14.83
N PRO A 16 -3.22 7.65 -13.94
CA PRO A 16 -4.46 6.97 -14.30
C PRO A 16 -5.57 7.99 -14.63
N PRO A 17 -6.61 7.60 -15.38
CA PRO A 17 -7.83 8.40 -15.51
C PRO A 17 -8.38 8.81 -14.14
N ARG A 18 -9.08 9.95 -14.08
CA ARG A 18 -9.63 10.50 -12.82
C ARG A 18 -10.48 9.47 -12.07
N GLU A 19 -11.42 8.85 -12.76
CA GLU A 19 -12.36 7.86 -12.20
C GLU A 19 -11.62 6.69 -11.54
N VAL A 20 -10.53 6.23 -12.16
CA VAL A 20 -9.66 5.19 -11.60
C VAL A 20 -8.92 5.70 -10.36
N SER A 21 -8.43 6.95 -10.39
CA SER A 21 -7.79 7.53 -9.21
C SER A 21 -8.74 7.69 -8.03
N ASP A 22 -10.01 7.99 -8.28
CA ASP A 22 -11.01 8.17 -7.23
C ASP A 22 -11.40 6.82 -6.64
N ALA A 23 -11.67 5.81 -7.47
CA ALA A 23 -11.90 4.44 -7.02
C ALA A 23 -10.73 3.89 -6.18
N LEU A 24 -9.47 4.14 -6.60
CA LEU A 24 -8.30 3.73 -5.81
C LEU A 24 -8.20 4.42 -4.44
N ARG A 25 -8.71 5.65 -4.31
CA ARG A 25 -8.75 6.35 -3.00
C ARG A 25 -9.80 5.72 -2.09
N ASP A 26 -10.97 5.42 -2.64
CA ASP A 26 -12.06 4.80 -1.89
C ASP A 26 -11.65 3.42 -1.38
N GLU A 27 -11.02 2.61 -2.23
CA GLU A 27 -10.46 1.32 -1.84
C GLU A 27 -9.33 1.45 -0.82
N ALA A 28 -8.39 2.39 -1.02
CA ALA A 28 -7.35 2.61 -0.01
C ALA A 28 -7.94 2.97 1.36
N ALA A 29 -8.99 3.82 1.38
CA ALA A 29 -9.70 4.20 2.59
C ALA A 29 -10.45 3.03 3.24
N SER A 30 -11.10 2.16 2.45
CA SER A 30 -11.79 0.96 2.96
C SER A 30 -10.82 -0.02 3.64
N HIS A 31 -9.57 -0.05 3.18
CA HIS A 31 -8.47 -0.82 3.78
C HIS A 31 -7.72 -0.07 4.90
N GLY A 32 -8.07 1.19 5.20
CA GLY A 32 -7.36 2.01 6.18
C GLY A 32 -5.92 2.37 5.79
N LEU A 33 -5.60 2.36 4.49
CA LEU A 33 -4.28 2.62 3.93
C LEU A 33 -4.20 3.98 3.24
N SER A 34 -2.99 4.53 3.14
CA SER A 34 -2.76 5.65 2.22
C SER A 34 -2.77 5.14 0.78
N LEU A 35 -3.23 5.98 -0.15
CA LEU A 35 -3.26 5.65 -1.59
C LEU A 35 -1.92 5.11 -2.10
N SER A 36 -0.80 5.76 -1.73
CA SER A 36 0.53 5.33 -2.16
C SER A 36 0.92 3.96 -1.62
N GLN A 37 0.48 3.61 -0.40
CA GLN A 37 0.76 2.30 0.19
C GLN A 37 -0.11 1.23 -0.45
N TYR A 38 -1.41 1.51 -0.61
CA TYR A 38 -2.36 0.63 -1.30
C TYR A 38 -1.88 0.29 -2.71
N VAL A 39 -1.52 1.30 -3.52
CA VAL A 39 -1.04 1.10 -4.89
C VAL A 39 0.29 0.34 -4.93
N ALA A 40 1.21 0.61 -4.00
CA ALA A 40 2.48 -0.12 -3.94
C ALA A 40 2.27 -1.61 -3.65
N ASP A 41 1.38 -1.95 -2.71
CA ASP A 41 1.07 -3.34 -2.38
C ASP A 41 0.29 -4.01 -3.52
N LEU A 42 -0.66 -3.31 -4.14
CA LEU A 42 -1.41 -3.79 -5.29
C LEU A 42 -0.47 -4.13 -6.46
N LEU A 43 0.52 -3.28 -6.74
CA LEU A 43 1.55 -3.56 -7.75
C LEU A 43 2.37 -4.80 -7.40
N ALA A 44 2.81 -4.95 -6.15
CA ALA A 44 3.56 -6.11 -5.69
C ALA A 44 2.76 -7.41 -5.87
N ILE A 45 1.48 -7.40 -5.48
CA ILE A 45 0.57 -8.53 -5.66
C ILE A 45 0.36 -8.84 -7.14
N HIS A 46 0.10 -7.80 -7.95
CA HIS A 46 -0.16 -7.94 -9.38
C HIS A 46 0.99 -8.61 -10.14
N VAL A 47 2.24 -8.33 -9.76
CA VAL A 47 3.42 -8.95 -10.38
C VAL A 47 3.82 -10.29 -9.74
N GLY A 48 2.98 -10.87 -8.89
CA GLY A 48 3.24 -12.16 -8.24
C GLY A 48 4.25 -12.10 -7.09
N ARG A 49 4.42 -10.94 -6.45
CA ARG A 49 5.28 -10.71 -5.28
C ARG A 49 4.51 -10.25 -4.04
N PRO A 50 3.49 -11.01 -3.58
CA PRO A 50 2.72 -10.64 -2.39
C PRO A 50 3.57 -10.62 -1.11
N ASP A 51 4.72 -11.29 -1.09
CA ASP A 51 5.71 -11.24 -0.01
C ASP A 51 6.29 -9.84 0.23
N LEU A 52 6.28 -8.99 -0.79
CA LEU A 52 6.73 -7.60 -0.72
C LEU A 52 5.59 -6.63 -0.33
N ALA A 53 4.34 -7.08 -0.36
CA ALA A 53 3.21 -6.29 0.12
C ALA A 53 3.31 -6.13 1.64
N ARG A 54 3.11 -4.89 2.10
CA ARG A 54 3.29 -4.56 3.51
C ARG A 54 2.00 -4.70 4.31
N ASP A 55 0.92 -4.09 3.82
CA ASP A 55 -0.28 -3.88 4.61
C ASP A 55 -1.51 -4.50 3.92
N LEU A 56 -1.62 -4.40 2.59
CA LEU A 56 -2.74 -4.98 1.84
C LEU A 56 -2.68 -6.52 1.82
N GLY A 57 -3.75 -7.19 2.27
CA GLY A 57 -3.90 -8.65 2.23
C GLY A 57 -3.16 -9.42 3.33
N ARG A 58 -2.48 -8.74 4.28
CA ARG A 58 -2.02 -9.40 5.50
C ARG A 58 -3.21 -9.57 6.46
N PRO A 59 -3.49 -10.79 6.96
CA PRO A 59 -4.38 -10.93 8.10
C PRO A 59 -3.81 -10.14 9.28
N GLU A 60 -4.68 -9.58 10.13
CA GLU A 60 -4.34 -8.89 11.39
C GLU A 60 -3.58 -9.80 12.41
N GLU A 61 -3.00 -10.93 11.99
CA GLU A 61 -2.29 -11.93 12.80
C GLU A 61 -0.90 -11.45 13.27
N GLY A 62 -0.51 -10.21 12.96
CA GLY A 62 0.82 -9.66 13.25
C GLY A 62 0.82 -8.41 14.13
N ARG A 63 -0.34 -7.85 14.51
CA ARG A 63 -0.40 -6.81 15.54
C ARG A 63 -0.23 -7.49 16.90
N LEU A 64 1.02 -7.79 17.25
CA LEU A 64 1.38 -8.01 18.65
C LEU A 64 0.77 -6.86 19.45
N PRO A 65 0.01 -7.13 20.52
CA PRO A 65 -0.53 -6.07 21.35
C PRO A 65 0.64 -5.18 21.75
N LEU A 66 0.55 -3.88 21.43
CA LEU A 66 1.48 -2.89 21.93
C LEU A 66 1.52 -3.09 23.45
N ALA A 67 2.63 -3.60 23.96
CA ALA A 67 2.81 -3.78 25.39
C ALA A 67 2.64 -2.40 26.03
N MET A 68 1.67 -2.33 26.95
CA MET A 68 1.35 -1.18 27.80
C MET A 68 2.50 -0.85 28.73
#